data_AF-A0A6C1PH13-F1
#
_entry.id   AF-A0A6C1PH13-F1
#
_cell.length_a   1.000
_cell.length_b   1.000
_cell.length_c   1.000
_cell.angle_alpha   90.00
_cell.angle_beta   90.00
_cell.angle_gamma   90.00
#
_symmetry.space_group_name_H-M   'P 1'
#
loop_
_entity.id
_entity.type
_entity.pdbx_description
1 polymer ?
#
loop_
_entity_poly.entity_id
_entity_poly.type
_entity_poly.pdbx_seq_one_letter_code
_entity_poly.pdbx_strand_id
1 'polypeptide(L)'
;MSGIVDVRLWGTTVGSLGYAPDESRYATFEYDPAFMESGIQISPVRVSYPPQRFTFDELDVTAFHGLPGFIADSLPDRYGSQLIDVYMGQKGIPASEV
;
A
#
# COMPACT_ATOMS: atom_id res chain seq x y z
N MET A 1 4.70 8.84 13.81
CA MET A 1 5.46 7.75 13.16
C MET A 1 5.40 7.97 11.67
N SER A 2 6.54 7.82 10.98
CA SER A 2 6.65 7.95 9.52
C SER A 2 5.81 6.87 8.85
N GLY A 3 4.56 7.19 8.50
CA GLY A 3 3.59 6.26 7.89
C GLY A 3 3.74 6.16 6.37
N ILE A 4 4.97 6.24 5.87
CA ILE A 4 5.29 6.14 4.45
C ILE A 4 6.13 4.89 4.25
N VAL A 5 5.73 4.07 3.28
CA VAL A 5 6.43 2.86 2.88
C VAL A 5 6.83 2.95 1.41
N ASP A 6 7.97 2.36 1.08
CA ASP A 6 8.41 2.25 -0.32
C ASP A 6 7.71 1.07 -1.00
N VAL A 7 7.17 1.32 -2.18
CA VAL A 7 6.63 0.28 -3.06
C VAL A 7 7.73 -0.11 -4.03
N ARG A 8 8.06 -1.40 -4.09
CA ARG A 8 9.16 -1.91 -4.94
C ARG A 8 8.65 -2.99 -5.89
N LEU A 9 9.14 -2.94 -7.13
CA LEU A 9 8.94 -3.95 -8.16
C LEU A 9 10.31 -4.46 -8.61
N TRP A 10 10.57 -5.76 -8.41
CA TRP A 10 11.84 -6.42 -8.76
C TRP A 10 13.11 -5.71 -8.21
N GLY A 11 13.01 -5.16 -7.00
CA GLY A 11 14.10 -4.43 -6.35
C GLY A 11 14.19 -2.95 -6.71
N THR A 12 13.48 -2.49 -7.74
CA THR A 12 13.39 -1.08 -8.14
C THR A 12 12.27 -0.39 -7.35
N THR A 13 12.54 0.79 -6.79
CA THR A 13 11.49 1.62 -6.18
C THR A 13 10.59 2.18 -7.27
N VAL A 14 9.30 1.90 -7.19
CA VAL A 14 8.31 2.41 -8.16
C VAL A 14 7.60 3.65 -7.64
N GLY A 15 7.62 3.85 -6.33
CA GLY A 15 6.92 4.94 -5.67
C GLY A 15 6.83 4.70 -4.18
N SER A 16 6.03 5.54 -3.53
CA SER A 16 5.79 5.50 -2.10
C SER A 16 4.29 5.48 -1.82
N LEU A 17 3.91 4.81 -0.74
CA LEU A 17 2.55 4.74 -0.23
C LEU A 17 2.54 5.33 1.18
N GLY A 18 1.60 6.23 1.46
CA GLY A 18 1.45 6.77 2.80
C GLY A 18 0.20 7.62 2.95
N TYR A 19 -0.07 8.07 4.17
CA TYR A 19 -1.22 8.93 4.45
C TYR A 19 -0.86 10.41 4.28
N ALA A 20 -1.76 11.17 3.67
CA ALA A 20 -1.63 12.62 3.61
C ALA A 20 -1.76 13.24 5.02
N PRO A 21 -1.25 14.47 5.26
CA PRO A 21 -1.51 15.18 6.51
C PRO A 21 -3.02 15.24 6.78
N ASP A 22 -3.41 14.91 8.01
CA ASP A 22 -4.81 14.86 8.48
C ASP A 22 -5.70 13.79 7.82
N GLU A 23 -5.14 12.89 7.01
CA GLU A 23 -5.82 11.71 6.48
C GLU A 23 -5.35 10.45 7.21
N SER A 24 -6.27 9.53 7.48
CA SER A 24 -5.94 8.24 8.13
C SER A 24 -6.74 7.07 7.58
N ARG A 25 -7.69 7.35 6.69
CA ARG A 25 -8.62 6.39 6.12
C ARG A 25 -8.20 5.95 4.72
N TYR A 26 -7.62 6.84 3.92
CA TYR A 26 -7.19 6.52 2.56
C TYR A 26 -5.71 6.80 2.37
N ALA A 27 -4.98 5.77 1.97
CA ALA A 27 -3.59 5.90 1.61
C ALA A 27 -3.46 6.56 0.22
N THR A 28 -2.42 7.35 0.08
CA THR A 28 -2.00 8.00 -1.14
C THR A 28 -0.80 7.26 -1.71
N PHE A 29 -0.88 6.88 -2.99
CA PHE A 29 0.26 6.35 -3.75
C PHE A 29 0.86 7.45 -4.61
N GLU A 30 2.18 7.57 -4.63
CA GLU A 30 2.92 8.50 -5.47
C GLU A 30 4.03 7.76 -6.22
N TYR A 31 4.05 7.88 -7.55
CA TYR A 31 5.14 7.30 -8.35
C TYR A 31 6.48 7.99 -8.08
N ASP A 32 7.56 7.21 -8.14
CA ASP A 32 8.92 7.75 -8.21
C ASP A 32 9.14 8.39 -9.60
N PRO A 33 9.52 9.68 -9.69
CA PRO A 33 9.79 10.34 -10.97
C PRO A 33 10.79 9.59 -11.84
N ALA A 34 11.85 9.03 -11.25
CA ALA A 34 12.88 8.29 -11.98
C ALA A 34 12.34 6.97 -12.54
N PHE A 35 11.41 6.32 -11.83
CA PHE A 35 10.76 5.12 -12.33
C PHE A 35 9.88 5.43 -13.55
N MET A 36 9.22 6.59 -13.58
CA MET A 36 8.35 6.97 -14.69
C MET A 36 9.08 7.18 -16.02
N GLU A 37 10.40 7.42 -15.99
CA GLU A 37 11.24 7.47 -17.19
C GLU A 37 11.25 6.11 -17.95
N SER A 38 10.94 5.01 -17.28
CA SER A 38 10.82 3.68 -17.91
C SER A 38 9.58 3.51 -18.80
N GLY A 39 8.57 4.36 -18.65
CA GLY A 39 7.26 4.24 -19.31
C GLY A 39 6.37 3.11 -18.77
N ILE A 40 6.80 2.39 -17.73
CA ILE A 40 6.02 1.31 -17.10
C ILE A 40 5.00 1.91 -16.13
N GLN A 41 3.76 1.43 -16.20
CA GLN A 41 2.71 1.77 -15.24
C GLN A 41 2.25 0.50 -14.53
N ILE A 42 2.34 0.47 -13.21
CA ILE A 42 2.00 -0.73 -12.40
C ILE A 42 0.50 -1.04 -12.40
N SER A 43 -0.33 -0.01 -12.64
CA SER A 43 -1.76 -0.14 -12.82
C SER A 43 -2.24 0.87 -13.87
N PRO A 44 -2.08 0.57 -15.18
CA PRO A 44 -2.30 1.53 -16.26
C PRO A 44 -3.74 2.05 -16.39
N VAL A 45 -4.70 1.38 -15.75
CA VAL A 45 -6.13 1.74 -15.80
C VAL A 45 -6.55 2.60 -14.60
N ARG A 46 -5.95 2.38 -13.42
CA ARG A 46 -6.35 3.05 -12.17
C ARG A 46 -5.33 4.06 -11.67
N VAL A 47 -4.08 3.93 -12.09
CA VAL A 47 -2.92 4.69 -11.60
C VAL A 47 -2.09 5.13 -12.81
N SER A 48 -2.76 5.79 -13.76
CA SER A 48 -2.15 6.20 -15.02
C SER A 48 -1.38 7.49 -14.86
N TYR A 49 -0.08 7.47 -15.16
CA TYR A 49 0.74 8.69 -15.18
C TYR A 49 0.62 9.40 -16.53
N PRO A 50 0.49 10.75 -16.55
CA PRO A 50 0.23 11.64 -15.41
C PRO A 50 -1.25 11.59 -14.96
N PRO A 51 -1.59 11.90 -13.68
CA PRO A 51 -0.80 12.56 -12.63
C PRO A 51 0.19 11.66 -11.88
N GLN A 52 0.95 12.21 -10.91
CA GLN A 52 1.94 11.46 -10.12
C GLN A 52 1.38 10.86 -8.82
N ARG A 53 0.36 11.50 -8.23
CA ARG A 53 -0.22 11.16 -6.93
C ARG A 53 -1.67 10.68 -7.12
N PHE A 54 -2.02 9.61 -6.41
CA PHE A 54 -3.30 8.93 -6.53
C PHE A 54 -3.88 8.61 -5.15
N THR A 55 -5.16 8.93 -4.98
CA THR A 55 -5.98 8.53 -3.84
C THR A 55 -7.04 7.54 -4.31
N PHE A 56 -7.60 6.78 -3.37
CA PHE A 56 -8.53 5.67 -3.67
C PHE A 56 -9.79 5.75 -2.79
N ASP A 57 -10.34 6.95 -2.65
CA ASP A 57 -11.50 7.25 -1.80
C ASP A 57 -12.81 6.67 -2.36
N GLU A 58 -12.80 6.23 -3.62
CA GLU A 58 -13.91 5.53 -4.27
C GLU A 58 -13.99 4.03 -3.95
N LEU A 59 -12.93 3.46 -3.35
CA LEU A 59 -12.90 2.04 -2.99
C LEU A 59 -13.60 1.79 -1.65
N ASP A 60 -14.25 0.63 -1.52
CA ASP A 60 -14.86 0.23 -0.26
C ASP A 60 -13.79 0.03 0.82
N VAL A 61 -13.87 0.82 1.88
CA VAL A 61 -12.89 0.81 2.98
C VAL A 61 -12.83 -0.52 3.71
N THR A 62 -13.92 -1.29 3.72
CA THR A 62 -13.99 -2.57 4.44
C THR A 62 -13.26 -3.66 3.67
N ALA A 63 -13.37 -3.63 2.34
CA ALA A 63 -12.71 -4.58 1.45
C ALA A 63 -11.23 -4.23 1.20
N PHE A 64 -10.90 -2.95 1.06
CA PHE A 64 -9.57 -2.50 0.66
C PHE A 64 -8.75 -1.89 1.79
N HIS A 65 -9.31 -1.72 2.98
CA HIS A 65 -8.64 -1.13 4.14
C HIS A 65 -8.02 0.25 3.84
N GLY A 66 -8.61 1.01 2.92
CA GLY A 66 -8.09 2.32 2.52
C GLY A 66 -6.89 2.29 1.58
N LEU A 67 -6.52 1.11 1.07
CA LEU A 67 -5.34 0.91 0.22
C LEU A 67 -5.72 0.86 -1.26
N PRO A 68 -4.76 1.13 -2.17
CA PRO A 68 -4.93 0.84 -3.58
C PRO A 68 -5.21 -0.64 -3.82
N GLY A 69 -6.07 -0.97 -4.77
CA GLY A 69 -6.41 -2.36 -5.08
C GLY A 69 -5.20 -3.26 -5.36
N PHE A 70 -4.20 -2.76 -6.10
CA PHE A 70 -3.00 -3.54 -6.42
C PHE A 70 -2.08 -3.79 -5.21
N ILE A 71 -2.20 -2.99 -4.15
CA ILE A 71 -1.51 -3.22 -2.88
C ILE A 71 -2.34 -4.14 -2.00
N ALA A 72 -3.64 -3.88 -1.86
CA ALA A 72 -4.55 -4.68 -1.05
C ALA A 72 -4.55 -6.16 -1.47
N ASP A 73 -4.48 -6.44 -2.77
CA ASP A 73 -4.43 -7.81 -3.32
C ASP A 73 -3.15 -8.57 -2.95
N SER A 74 -2.09 -7.85 -2.56
CA SER A 74 -0.82 -8.45 -2.11
C SER A 74 -0.79 -8.73 -0.60
N LEU A 75 -1.78 -8.23 0.15
CA LEU A 75 -1.85 -8.40 1.60
C LEU A 75 -2.61 -9.68 1.97
N PRO A 76 -2.31 -10.26 3.15
CA PRO A 76 -3.06 -11.41 3.65
C PRO A 76 -4.54 -11.07 3.82
N ASP A 77 -5.38 -12.07 3.55
CA ASP A 77 -6.81 -12.00 3.88
C ASP A 77 -7.03 -12.13 5.40
N ARG A 78 -8.29 -12.08 5.84
CA ARG A 78 -8.64 -12.17 7.26
C ARG A 78 -8.05 -13.40 7.96
N TYR A 79 -8.04 -14.55 7.28
CA TYR A 79 -7.51 -15.77 7.86
C TYR A 79 -5.98 -15.76 7.89
N GLY A 80 -5.33 -15.30 6.81
CA GLY A 80 -3.88 -15.11 6.74
C GLY A 80 -3.36 -14.17 7.82
N SER A 81 -4.05 -13.05 8.06
CA SER A 81 -3.69 -12.11 9.13
C SER A 81 -3.76 -12.78 10.51
N GLN A 82 -4.77 -13.61 10.77
CA GLN A 82 -4.85 -14.36 12.04
C GLN A 82 -3.68 -15.35 12.21
N LEU A 83 -3.24 -16.00 11.12
CA LEU A 83 -2.08 -16.89 11.18
C LEU A 83 -0.79 -16.12 11.49
N ILE A 84 -0.63 -14.92 10.92
CA ILE A 84 0.49 -14.04 11.23
C ILE A 84 0.45 -13.61 12.70
N ASP A 85 -0.71 -13.19 13.20
CA ASP A 85 -0.89 -12.81 14.61
C ASP A 85 -0.50 -13.94 15.56
N VAL A 86 -0.96 -15.17 15.28
CA VAL A 86 -0.61 -16.35 16.09
C VAL A 86 0.89 -16.62 16.05
N TYR A 87 1.51 -16.57 14.87
CA TYR A 87 2.94 -16.79 14.71
C TYR A 87 3.79 -15.75 15.44
N MET A 88 3.41 -14.46 15.34
CA MET A 88 4.09 -13.37 16.05
C MET A 88 3.87 -13.46 17.56
N GLY A 89 2.67 -13.84 18.00
CA GLY A 89 2.36 -14.10 19.41
C GLY A 89 3.21 -15.21 20.02
N GLN A 90 3.50 -16.28 19.27
CA GLN A 90 4.44 -17.33 19.70
C GLN A 90 5.87 -16.81 19.88
N LYS A 91 6.24 -15.71 19.23
CA LYS A 91 7.52 -15.01 19.40
C LYS A 91 7.48 -13.92 20.48
N GLY A 92 6.36 -13.77 21.18
CA GLY A 92 6.17 -12.75 22.21
C GLY A 92 5.87 -11.35 21.66
N ILE A 93 5.54 -11.23 20.37
CA ILE A 93 5.12 -9.96 19.76
C ILE A 93 3.59 -9.94 19.75
N PRO A 94 2.94 -9.03 20.52
CA PRO A 94 1.49 -8.93 20.53
C PRO A 94 0.98 -8.36 19.19
N ALA A 95 -0.25 -8.72 18.80
CA ALA A 95 -0.86 -8.27 17.54
C ALA A 95 -0.96 -6.73 17.40
N SER A 96 -0.93 -5.97 18.50
CA SER A 96 -0.88 -4.51 18.46
C SER A 96 0.45 -3.93 17.99
N GLU A 97 1.50 -4.76 17.93
CA GLU A 97 2.87 -4.39 17.54
C GLU A 97 3.32 -5.08 16.23
N VAL A 98 2.40 -5.80 15.58
CA VAL A 98 2.56 -6.36 14.23
C VAL A 98 2.11 -5.32 13.22
#